data_AF-A0A2N1D8F1-F1
#
_entry.id   AF-A0A2N1D8F1-F1
#
_cell.length_a   1.000
_cell.length_b   1.000
_cell.length_c   1.000
_cell.angle_alpha   90.00
_cell.angle_beta   90.00
_cell.angle_gamma   90.00
#
_symmetry.space_group_name_H-M   'P 1'
#
loop_
_entity.id
_entity.type
_entity.pdbx_description
1 polymer ?
#
loop_
_entity_poly.entity_id
_entity_poly.type
_entity_poly.pdbx_seq_one_letter_code
_entity_poly.pdbx_strand_id
1 'polypeptide(L)'
;MTKNLTLGLLQRGDSIALYQGQLIITPKSGEPVPRDWLANNQTKIISEIALQSNQSIFCYVYYQTGIYYNGVAPGIKVHFVDLLTDEYTYAAFNADLNRKRTTGNKKAGEPLPEGKFHIGTRSSFYMFWIKTSLDIPRRKSEWHKSMSKLKDVYFVAERVKKGKLANKTIAPLSLSEKSINQLFGDKAAISERQASDKTAIRFGDKEQQQELVTNIGDKDIREGLTSIALSADSKCGVKQVREFESKGDLSTGAANHVLSNQVMTYNVIPLTPNSKVPEEQSIDEWMDDYDSAS
;
A
#
# COMPACT_ATOMS: atom_id res chain seq x y z
N MET A 1 26.15 1.71 1.61
CA MET A 1 24.89 2.03 0.92
C MET A 1 24.12 0.73 0.79
N THR A 2 22.90 0.65 1.31
CA THR A 2 22.08 -0.57 1.18
C THR A 2 21.76 -0.78 -0.30
N LYS A 3 22.23 -1.89 -0.90
CA LYS A 3 22.00 -2.20 -2.31
C LYS A 3 20.49 -2.27 -2.57
N ASN A 4 19.99 -1.40 -3.45
CA ASN A 4 18.57 -1.38 -3.85
C ASN A 4 18.29 -2.69 -4.60
N LEU A 5 17.37 -3.49 -4.07
CA LEU A 5 17.15 -4.85 -4.57
C LEU A 5 16.52 -4.83 -5.96
N THR A 6 15.53 -3.95 -6.15
CA THR A 6 14.82 -3.75 -7.40
C THR A 6 15.78 -3.36 -8.51
N LEU A 7 16.67 -2.39 -8.24
CA LEU A 7 17.70 -1.97 -9.19
C LEU A 7 18.65 -3.13 -9.53
N GLY A 8 19.06 -3.93 -8.54
CA GLY A 8 19.92 -5.09 -8.76
C GLY A 8 19.29 -6.15 -9.68
N LEU A 9 17.99 -6.42 -9.51
CA LEU A 9 17.22 -7.31 -10.40
C LEU A 9 17.18 -6.78 -11.83
N LEU A 10 16.87 -5.48 -12.00
CA LEU A 10 16.81 -4.84 -13.32
C LEU A 10 18.18 -4.82 -14.01
N GLN A 11 19.26 -4.55 -13.26
CA GLN A 11 20.63 -4.57 -13.78
C GLN A 11 21.10 -5.97 -14.22
N ARG A 12 20.63 -7.02 -13.54
CA ARG A 12 20.83 -8.41 -13.98
C ARG A 12 20.05 -8.75 -15.25
N GLY A 13 19.11 -7.90 -15.64
CA GLY A 13 18.24 -8.08 -16.80
C GLY A 13 16.95 -8.82 -16.50
N ASP A 14 16.57 -8.95 -15.22
CA ASP A 14 15.27 -9.50 -14.86
C ASP A 14 14.16 -8.49 -15.17
N SER A 15 13.05 -8.97 -15.70
CA SER A 15 11.86 -8.16 -15.94
C SER A 15 10.97 -8.15 -14.70
N ILE A 16 10.60 -6.96 -14.24
CA ILE A 16 9.68 -6.78 -13.10
C ILE A 16 8.42 -6.09 -13.61
N ALA A 17 7.26 -6.66 -13.27
CA ALA A 17 5.96 -6.09 -13.56
C ALA A 17 5.03 -6.23 -12.35
N LEU A 18 4.00 -5.39 -12.32
CA LEU A 18 2.87 -5.53 -11.40
C LEU A 18 1.60 -5.68 -12.24
N TYR A 19 0.86 -6.75 -12.01
CA TYR A 19 -0.41 -6.98 -12.69
C TYR A 19 -1.48 -7.33 -11.66
N GLN A 20 -2.54 -6.53 -11.64
CA GLN A 20 -3.65 -6.69 -10.70
C GLN A 20 -3.20 -6.81 -9.24
N GLY A 21 -2.22 -6.00 -8.87
CA GLY A 21 -1.64 -5.91 -7.54
C GLY A 21 -0.70 -7.05 -7.18
N GLN A 22 -0.40 -7.98 -8.10
CA GLN A 22 0.55 -9.07 -7.86
C GLN A 22 1.89 -8.75 -8.53
N LEU A 23 2.98 -9.00 -7.79
CA LEU A 23 4.34 -8.85 -8.29
C LEU A 23 4.70 -10.03 -9.20
N ILE A 24 5.11 -9.73 -10.42
CA ILE A 24 5.57 -10.70 -11.41
C ILE A 24 7.04 -10.37 -11.71
N ILE A 25 7.90 -11.36 -11.52
CA ILE A 25 9.31 -11.29 -11.89
C ILE A 25 9.55 -12.38 -12.92
N THR A 26 10.08 -11.98 -14.07
CA THR A 26 10.49 -12.87 -15.15
C THR A 26 12.01 -12.83 -15.21
N PRO A 27 12.70 -13.84 -14.63
CA PRO A 27 14.15 -13.84 -14.59
C PRO A 27 14.75 -13.99 -15.98
N LYS A 28 15.90 -13.36 -16.21
CA LYS A 28 16.62 -13.48 -17.49
C LYS A 28 17.00 -14.93 -17.82
N SER A 29 17.28 -15.73 -16.79
CA SER A 29 17.61 -17.15 -16.94
C SER A 29 16.45 -18.02 -17.41
N GLY A 30 15.20 -17.54 -17.29
CA GLY A 30 13.99 -18.33 -17.55
C GLY A 30 13.60 -19.29 -16.42
N GLU A 31 14.45 -19.44 -15.40
CA GLU A 31 14.15 -20.25 -14.21
C GLU A 31 13.15 -19.52 -13.29
N PRO A 32 12.24 -20.24 -12.61
CA PRO A 32 11.28 -19.61 -11.72
C PRO A 32 11.96 -19.02 -10.48
N VAL A 33 11.49 -17.85 -10.03
CA VAL A 33 11.97 -17.25 -8.79
C VAL A 33 11.60 -18.16 -7.59
N PRO A 34 12.56 -18.49 -6.71
CA PRO A 34 12.28 -19.26 -5.51
C PRO A 34 11.17 -18.62 -4.66
N ARG A 35 10.18 -19.42 -4.28
CA ARG A 35 8.97 -18.91 -3.58
C ARG A 35 9.30 -18.27 -2.24
N ASP A 36 10.20 -18.88 -1.47
CA ASP A 36 10.58 -18.38 -0.14
C ASP A 36 11.34 -17.06 -0.25
N TRP A 37 12.21 -16.94 -1.26
CA TRP A 37 12.90 -15.70 -1.56
C TRP A 37 11.90 -14.60 -1.93
N LEU A 38 10.92 -14.89 -2.80
CA LEU A 38 9.92 -13.92 -3.21
C LEU A 38 9.06 -13.46 -2.02
N ALA A 39 8.64 -14.39 -1.15
CA ALA A 39 7.85 -14.08 0.04
C ALA A 39 8.59 -13.12 1.00
N ASN A 40 9.91 -13.29 1.14
CA ASN A 40 10.74 -12.47 2.04
C ASN A 40 11.12 -11.12 1.42
N ASN A 41 11.18 -11.02 0.09
CA ASN A 41 11.68 -9.83 -0.60
C ASN A 41 10.60 -9.01 -1.30
N GLN A 42 9.39 -9.54 -1.51
CA GLN A 42 8.34 -8.86 -2.26
C GLN A 42 8.03 -7.46 -1.69
N THR A 43 7.84 -7.35 -0.38
CA THR A 43 7.47 -6.08 0.25
C THR A 43 8.59 -5.05 0.12
N LYS A 44 9.85 -5.49 0.16
CA LYS A 44 11.02 -4.62 -0.06
C LYS A 44 11.07 -4.11 -1.51
N ILE A 45 10.81 -4.97 -2.49
CA ILE A 45 10.74 -4.56 -3.90
C ILE A 45 9.63 -3.52 -4.09
N ILE A 46 8.44 -3.77 -3.53
CA ILE A 46 7.33 -2.82 -3.68
C ILE A 46 7.57 -1.51 -2.93
N SER A 47 8.21 -1.52 -1.75
CA SER A 47 8.53 -0.28 -1.05
C SER A 47 9.58 0.55 -1.80
N GLU A 48 10.57 -0.09 -2.42
CA GLU A 48 11.52 0.58 -3.31
C GLU A 48 10.81 1.18 -4.53
N ILE A 49 9.83 0.49 -5.12
CA ILE A 49 8.99 1.03 -6.21
C ILE A 49 8.16 2.23 -5.71
N ALA A 50 7.55 2.15 -4.52
CA ALA A 50 6.77 3.23 -3.92
C ALA A 50 7.63 4.50 -3.74
N LEU A 51 8.82 4.34 -3.16
CA LEU A 51 9.80 5.41 -2.95
C LEU A 51 10.25 6.00 -4.28
N GLN A 52 10.54 5.15 -5.27
CA GLN A 52 11.07 5.60 -6.55
C GLN A 52 10.02 6.36 -7.38
N SER A 53 8.76 5.90 -7.34
CA SER A 53 7.62 6.54 -8.00
C SER A 53 7.03 7.72 -7.23
N ASN A 54 7.43 7.91 -5.96
CA ASN A 54 6.81 8.86 -5.03
C ASN A 54 5.27 8.70 -4.98
N GLN A 55 4.82 7.44 -4.97
CA GLN A 55 3.41 7.08 -4.99
C GLN A 55 3.07 6.22 -3.76
N SER A 56 1.97 6.55 -3.07
CA SER A 56 1.45 5.70 -2.01
C SER A 56 1.00 4.35 -2.55
N ILE A 57 1.61 3.28 -2.05
CA ILE A 57 1.25 1.89 -2.34
C ILE A 57 0.83 1.25 -1.03
N PHE A 58 -0.38 0.69 -0.99
CA PHE A 58 -0.98 0.16 0.23
C PHE A 58 -0.86 -1.36 0.28
N CYS A 59 -0.37 -1.88 1.40
CA CYS A 59 -0.29 -3.31 1.69
C CYS A 59 -1.31 -3.69 2.77
N TYR A 60 -2.04 -4.78 2.57
CA TYR A 60 -3.01 -5.27 3.55
C TYR A 60 -2.31 -5.83 4.81
N VAL A 61 -2.81 -5.46 5.98
CA VAL A 61 -2.28 -5.94 7.27
C VAL A 61 -3.24 -6.91 7.94
N TYR A 62 -4.45 -6.45 8.26
CA TYR A 62 -5.49 -7.22 8.93
C TYR A 62 -6.88 -6.60 8.69
N TYR A 63 -7.92 -7.25 9.21
CA TYR A 63 -9.27 -6.68 9.22
C TYR A 63 -9.93 -6.82 10.60
N GLN A 64 -10.92 -5.97 10.85
CA GLN A 64 -11.74 -6.00 12.05
C GLN A 64 -13.22 -5.94 11.68
N THR A 65 -14.02 -6.84 12.24
CA THR A 65 -15.48 -6.74 12.22
C THR A 65 -15.96 -5.88 13.37
N GLY A 66 -16.98 -5.05 13.16
CA GLY A 66 -17.56 -4.27 14.24
C GLY A 66 -18.76 -3.44 13.82
N ILE A 67 -19.42 -2.86 14.81
CA ILE A 67 -20.47 -1.88 14.59
C ILE A 67 -19.84 -0.49 14.69
N TYR A 68 -19.87 0.23 13.58
CA TYR A 68 -19.21 1.53 13.42
C TYR A 68 -20.23 2.67 13.36
N TYR A 69 -19.74 3.90 13.40
CA TYR A 69 -20.56 5.13 13.41
C TYR A 69 -21.53 5.14 14.59
N ASN A 70 -20.99 5.04 15.81
CA ASN A 70 -21.75 5.09 17.07
C ASN A 70 -22.86 4.02 17.16
N GLY A 71 -22.58 2.79 16.71
CA GLY A 71 -23.52 1.68 16.82
C GLY A 71 -24.51 1.56 15.65
N VAL A 72 -24.40 2.39 14.61
CA VAL A 72 -25.41 2.45 13.54
C VAL A 72 -25.14 1.47 12.40
N ALA A 73 -23.87 1.26 12.02
CA ALA A 73 -23.56 0.49 10.81
C ALA A 73 -22.63 -0.71 11.09
N PRO A 74 -23.13 -1.95 10.98
CA PRO A 74 -22.28 -3.13 11.02
C PRO A 74 -21.39 -3.21 9.78
N GLY A 75 -20.13 -3.57 9.96
CA GLY A 75 -19.17 -3.60 8.87
C GLY A 75 -17.84 -4.24 9.17
N ILE A 76 -16.95 -4.11 8.20
CA ILE A 76 -15.55 -4.50 8.26
C ILE A 76 -14.65 -3.29 8.01
N LYS A 77 -13.62 -3.13 8.84
CA LYS A 77 -12.49 -2.25 8.57
C LYS A 77 -11.34 -3.11 8.06
N VAL A 78 -10.87 -2.82 6.86
CA VAL A 78 -9.67 -3.42 6.28
C VAL A 78 -8.54 -2.43 6.51
N HIS A 79 -7.50 -2.87 7.20
CA HIS A 79 -6.36 -2.04 7.56
C HIS A 79 -5.21 -2.27 6.60
N PHE A 80 -4.57 -1.18 6.21
CA PHE A 80 -3.45 -1.15 5.29
C PHE A 80 -2.29 -0.36 5.90
N VAL A 81 -1.08 -0.65 5.46
CA VAL A 81 0.10 0.22 5.65
C VAL A 81 0.46 0.85 4.31
N ASP A 82 0.78 2.14 4.31
CA ASP A 82 1.34 2.80 3.13
C ASP A 82 2.85 2.59 3.08
N LEU A 83 3.34 1.92 2.05
CA LEU A 83 4.76 1.62 1.87
C LEU A 83 5.62 2.85 1.56
N LEU A 84 5.03 3.99 1.22
CA LEU A 84 5.75 5.25 1.03
C LEU A 84 6.00 6.00 2.35
N THR A 85 5.01 6.04 3.23
CA THR A 85 4.99 6.87 4.44
C THR A 85 5.07 6.08 5.75
N ASP A 86 4.93 4.75 5.66
CA ASP A 86 4.77 3.82 6.77
C ASP A 86 3.55 4.10 7.67
N GLU A 87 2.58 4.88 7.17
CA GLU A 87 1.37 5.21 7.90
C GLU A 87 0.31 4.10 7.82
N TYR A 88 -0.32 3.81 8.95
CA TYR A 88 -1.50 2.95 9.01
C TYR A 88 -2.75 3.69 8.52
N THR A 89 -3.46 3.07 7.58
CA THR A 89 -4.71 3.57 7.00
C THR A 89 -5.78 2.48 6.99
N TYR A 90 -7.03 2.85 6.74
CA TYR A 90 -8.11 1.86 6.69
C TYR A 90 -9.19 2.17 5.67
N ALA A 91 -9.85 1.12 5.17
CA ALA A 91 -11.07 1.20 4.38
C ALA A 91 -12.21 0.54 5.16
N ALA A 92 -13.40 1.14 5.16
CA ALA A 92 -14.54 0.63 5.94
C ALA A 92 -15.70 0.26 5.03
N PHE A 93 -16.16 -0.98 5.08
CA PHE A 93 -17.22 -1.51 4.24
C PHE A 93 -18.38 -2.05 5.07
N ASN A 94 -19.60 -1.90 4.57
CA ASN A 94 -20.79 -2.48 5.20
C ASN A 94 -20.79 -4.00 5.05
N ALA A 95 -21.16 -4.71 6.12
CA ALA A 95 -21.21 -6.16 6.16
C ALA A 95 -22.26 -6.63 7.16
N ASP A 96 -22.85 -7.81 6.93
CA ASP A 96 -23.79 -8.39 7.89
C ASP A 96 -23.00 -9.15 8.97
N LEU A 97 -23.16 -8.75 10.23
CA LEU A 97 -22.50 -9.38 11.37
C LEU A 97 -23.44 -10.31 12.15
N ASN A 98 -24.69 -10.47 11.72
CA ASN A 98 -25.70 -11.30 12.39
C ASN A 98 -26.08 -12.53 11.55
N ARG A 99 -26.57 -13.57 12.22
CA ARG A 99 -27.12 -14.78 11.59
C ARG A 99 -28.40 -14.46 10.84
N LYS A 100 -28.49 -14.89 9.57
CA LYS A 100 -29.71 -14.73 8.76
C LYS A 100 -30.76 -15.82 9.00
N ARG A 101 -30.36 -16.96 9.55
CA ARG A 101 -31.23 -18.12 9.80
C ARG A 101 -30.90 -18.70 11.16
N THR A 102 -31.91 -19.27 11.81
CA THR A 102 -31.72 -20.13 12.98
C THR A 102 -31.03 -21.41 12.52
N THR A 103 -29.99 -21.83 13.21
CA THR A 103 -29.26 -23.06 12.89
C THR A 103 -28.84 -23.74 14.18
N GLY A 104 -29.38 -24.94 14.42
CA GLY A 104 -29.23 -25.64 15.69
C GLY A 104 -29.64 -24.75 16.86
N ASN A 105 -28.71 -24.57 17.81
CA ASN A 105 -28.95 -23.84 19.05
C ASN A 105 -28.87 -22.31 18.93
N LYS A 106 -28.58 -21.76 17.74
CA LYS A 106 -28.36 -20.32 17.55
C LYS A 106 -29.46 -19.70 16.70
N LYS A 107 -30.09 -18.65 17.20
CA LYS A 107 -31.24 -17.98 16.56
C LYS A 107 -30.80 -17.02 15.46
N ALA A 108 -31.67 -16.80 14.49
CA ALA A 108 -31.54 -15.68 13.56
C ALA A 108 -31.48 -14.36 14.35
N GLY A 109 -30.68 -13.40 13.86
CA GLY A 109 -30.43 -12.12 14.52
C GLY A 109 -29.27 -12.14 15.53
N GLU A 110 -28.88 -13.30 16.05
CA GLU A 110 -27.71 -13.40 16.93
C GLU A 110 -26.40 -13.05 16.20
N PRO A 111 -25.40 -12.49 16.92
CA PRO A 111 -24.11 -12.14 16.33
C PRO A 111 -23.36 -13.37 15.82
N LEU A 112 -22.70 -13.20 14.68
CA LEU A 112 -21.74 -14.16 14.16
C LEU A 112 -20.54 -14.29 15.11
N PRO A 113 -19.81 -15.41 15.06
CA PRO A 113 -18.54 -15.50 15.76
C PRO A 113 -17.61 -14.36 15.36
N GLU A 114 -16.73 -13.97 16.26
CA GLU A 114 -15.77 -12.89 16.05
C GLU A 114 -14.99 -13.06 14.72
N GLY A 115 -14.76 -11.96 14.02
CA GLY A 115 -14.11 -11.93 12.71
C GLY A 115 -14.96 -12.48 11.55
N LYS A 116 -16.11 -13.11 11.81
CA LYS A 116 -16.98 -13.61 10.74
C LYS A 116 -17.98 -12.54 10.30
N PHE A 117 -18.19 -12.47 9.00
CA PHE A 117 -19.11 -11.54 8.37
C PHE A 117 -19.69 -12.15 7.09
N HIS A 118 -20.84 -11.62 6.67
CA HIS A 118 -21.41 -11.92 5.36
C HIS A 118 -21.40 -10.68 4.47
N ILE A 119 -21.16 -10.92 3.19
CA ILE A 119 -21.14 -9.89 2.16
C ILE A 119 -22.23 -10.16 1.12
N GLY A 120 -22.95 -9.11 0.75
CA GLY A 120 -23.87 -9.13 -0.39
C GLY A 120 -23.14 -8.93 -1.72
N THR A 121 -23.62 -9.55 -2.79
CA THR A 121 -23.04 -9.47 -4.15
C THR A 121 -23.10 -8.08 -4.77
N ARG A 122 -23.89 -7.17 -4.22
CA ARG A 122 -23.97 -5.75 -4.65
C ARG A 122 -23.27 -4.79 -3.68
N SER A 123 -22.57 -5.32 -2.67
CA SER A 123 -21.90 -4.48 -1.68
C SER A 123 -20.62 -3.86 -2.24
N SER A 124 -20.20 -2.74 -1.66
CA SER A 124 -18.93 -2.11 -2.02
C SER A 124 -17.72 -3.00 -1.74
N PHE A 125 -17.79 -3.88 -0.73
CA PHE A 125 -16.71 -4.84 -0.49
C PHE A 125 -16.61 -5.88 -1.59
N TYR A 126 -17.76 -6.40 -2.06
CA TYR A 126 -17.77 -7.32 -3.21
C TYR A 126 -17.16 -6.65 -4.45
N MET A 127 -17.53 -5.40 -4.71
CA MET A 127 -16.97 -4.61 -5.81
C MET A 127 -15.47 -4.32 -5.66
N PHE A 128 -14.99 -4.14 -4.43
CA PHE A 128 -13.56 -4.05 -4.14
C PHE A 128 -12.86 -5.38 -4.44
N TRP A 129 -13.44 -6.51 -4.01
CA TRP A 129 -12.84 -7.83 -4.19
C TRP A 129 -12.73 -8.24 -5.66
N ILE A 130 -13.77 -8.04 -6.46
CA ILE A 130 -13.72 -8.43 -7.88
C ILE A 130 -12.62 -7.72 -8.67
N LYS A 131 -12.16 -6.55 -8.21
CA LYS A 131 -11.05 -5.84 -8.85
C LYS A 131 -9.72 -6.58 -8.68
N THR A 132 -9.55 -7.35 -7.60
CA THR A 132 -8.28 -8.03 -7.25
C THR A 132 -8.04 -9.31 -8.04
N SER A 133 -9.03 -9.79 -8.81
CA SER A 133 -9.01 -11.08 -9.49
C SER A 133 -8.74 -12.30 -8.59
N LEU A 134 -8.83 -12.15 -7.27
CA LEU A 134 -8.73 -13.26 -6.34
C LEU A 134 -10.00 -14.12 -6.40
N ASP A 135 -9.83 -15.43 -6.16
CA ASP A 135 -10.97 -16.35 -6.15
C ASP A 135 -12.08 -15.88 -5.21
N ILE A 136 -13.28 -15.82 -5.76
CA ILE A 136 -14.46 -15.48 -5.00
C ILE A 136 -14.81 -16.68 -4.11
N PRO A 137 -15.01 -16.49 -2.79
CA PRO A 137 -15.43 -17.58 -1.92
C PRO A 137 -16.73 -18.23 -2.41
N ARG A 138 -16.77 -19.57 -2.42
CA ARG A 138 -17.96 -20.33 -2.86
C ARG A 138 -19.20 -19.98 -2.03
N ARG A 139 -19.04 -19.75 -0.74
CA ARG A 139 -20.14 -19.41 0.18
C ARG A 139 -19.94 -18.02 0.79
N LYS A 140 -21.04 -17.30 0.97
CA LYS A 140 -21.03 -16.00 1.67
C LYS A 140 -20.50 -16.08 3.10
N SER A 141 -20.60 -17.23 3.76
CA SER A 141 -20.04 -17.44 5.11
C SER A 141 -18.52 -17.61 5.13
N GLU A 142 -17.88 -17.76 3.98
CA GLU A 142 -16.45 -18.07 3.86
C GLU A 142 -15.60 -16.84 3.49
N TRP A 143 -16.20 -15.66 3.31
CA TRP A 143 -15.48 -14.42 3.00
C TRP A 143 -14.31 -14.13 3.95
N HIS A 144 -14.51 -14.35 5.25
CA HIS A 144 -13.47 -14.18 6.27
C HIS A 144 -12.23 -15.06 6.05
N LYS A 145 -12.38 -16.25 5.44
CA LYS A 145 -11.27 -17.17 5.16
C LYS A 145 -10.40 -16.68 4.02
N SER A 146 -10.97 -15.96 3.06
CA SER A 146 -10.22 -15.44 1.92
C SER A 146 -9.44 -14.18 2.26
N MET A 147 -9.73 -13.48 3.36
CA MET A 147 -9.08 -12.19 3.70
C MET A 147 -7.55 -12.26 3.73
N SER A 148 -6.96 -13.41 4.08
CA SER A 148 -5.51 -13.59 4.05
C SER A 148 -4.91 -13.49 2.65
N LYS A 149 -5.67 -13.81 1.60
CA LYS A 149 -5.24 -13.70 0.20
C LYS A 149 -4.95 -12.26 -0.23
N LEU A 150 -5.44 -11.27 0.51
CA LEU A 150 -5.15 -9.85 0.25
C LEU A 150 -3.69 -9.47 0.59
N LYS A 151 -2.97 -10.29 1.36
CA LYS A 151 -1.56 -10.03 1.72
C LYS A 151 -0.63 -9.97 0.51
N ASP A 152 -0.95 -10.72 -0.53
CA ASP A 152 -0.15 -10.81 -1.76
C ASP A 152 -0.64 -9.83 -2.84
N VAL A 153 -1.49 -8.86 -2.47
CA VAL A 153 -2.05 -7.87 -3.38
C VAL A 153 -1.72 -6.46 -2.88
N TYR A 154 -1.09 -5.67 -3.76
CA TYR A 154 -0.75 -4.28 -3.52
C TYR A 154 -1.78 -3.35 -4.16
N PHE A 155 -2.11 -2.27 -3.46
CA PHE A 155 -3.21 -1.38 -3.84
C PHE A 155 -2.76 0.06 -4.03
N VAL A 156 -3.51 0.80 -4.84
CA VAL A 156 -3.50 2.25 -4.91
C VAL A 156 -4.87 2.78 -4.50
N ALA A 157 -4.88 3.92 -3.83
CA ALA A 157 -6.11 4.54 -3.35
C ALA A 157 -5.91 6.03 -3.04
N GLU A 158 -6.99 6.80 -3.14
CA GLU A 158 -7.04 8.16 -2.62
C GLU A 158 -7.31 8.14 -1.11
N ARG A 159 -6.58 9.01 -0.41
CA ARG A 159 -6.80 9.24 1.01
C ARG A 159 -7.93 10.24 1.22
N VAL A 160 -8.82 9.90 2.13
CA VAL A 160 -9.85 10.77 2.69
C VAL A 160 -9.37 11.25 4.06
N LYS A 161 -10.08 12.23 4.64
CA LYS A 161 -9.84 12.74 5.99
C LYS A 161 -9.75 11.60 7.03
N LYS A 162 -8.90 11.80 8.04
CA LYS A 162 -8.71 10.91 9.21
C LYS A 162 -8.14 9.51 8.88
N GLY A 163 -7.22 9.42 7.91
CA GLY A 163 -6.54 8.15 7.58
C GLY A 163 -7.43 7.09 6.92
N LYS A 164 -8.63 7.48 6.46
CA LYS A 164 -9.56 6.60 5.77
C LYS A 164 -9.29 6.62 4.27
N LEU A 165 -9.28 5.48 3.61
CA LEU A 165 -9.20 5.39 2.15
C LEU A 165 -10.58 5.55 1.50
N ALA A 166 -10.62 6.17 0.32
CA ALA A 166 -11.83 6.26 -0.47
C ALA A 166 -12.16 4.89 -1.10
N ASN A 167 -13.12 4.15 -0.53
CA ASN A 167 -13.43 2.78 -0.94
C ASN A 167 -13.55 2.53 -2.47
N LYS A 168 -14.06 3.51 -3.22
CA LYS A 168 -14.27 3.40 -4.68
C LYS A 168 -12.96 3.47 -5.47
N THR A 169 -11.98 4.23 -4.97
CA THR A 169 -10.69 4.46 -5.63
C THR A 169 -9.71 3.34 -5.35
N ILE A 170 -9.96 2.52 -4.32
CA ILE A 170 -9.13 1.36 -4.03
C ILE A 170 -9.16 0.42 -5.24
N ALA A 171 -7.98 0.21 -5.81
CA ALA A 171 -7.76 -0.65 -6.95
C ALA A 171 -6.39 -1.34 -6.81
N PRO A 172 -6.22 -2.56 -7.32
CA PRO A 172 -4.92 -3.19 -7.36
C PRO A 172 -3.95 -2.41 -8.24
N LEU A 173 -2.69 -2.38 -7.84
CA LEU A 173 -1.62 -1.71 -8.57
C LEU A 173 -1.27 -2.48 -9.85
N SER A 174 -1.19 -1.78 -10.98
CA SER A 174 -0.71 -2.34 -12.24
C SER A 174 0.36 -1.42 -12.83
N LEU A 175 1.57 -1.96 -13.02
CA LEU A 175 2.71 -1.25 -13.63
C LEU A 175 3.38 -2.17 -14.64
N SER A 176 3.63 -1.66 -15.84
CA SER A 176 4.33 -2.41 -16.89
C SER A 176 5.84 -2.44 -16.63
N GLU A 177 6.51 -3.45 -17.19
CA GLU A 177 7.98 -3.57 -17.15
C GLU A 177 8.67 -2.30 -17.66
N LYS A 178 8.14 -1.70 -18.73
CA LYS A 178 8.68 -0.45 -19.29
C LYS A 178 8.59 0.70 -18.29
N SER A 179 7.47 0.82 -17.57
CA SER A 179 7.27 1.87 -16.57
C SER A 179 8.23 1.70 -15.40
N ILE A 180 8.42 0.47 -14.92
CA ILE A 180 9.37 0.17 -13.84
C ILE A 180 10.80 0.42 -14.30
N ASN A 181 11.20 -0.05 -15.49
CA ASN A 181 12.53 0.24 -16.04
C ASN A 181 12.80 1.74 -16.18
N GLN A 182 11.82 2.51 -16.65
CA GLN A 182 11.96 3.96 -16.77
C GLN A 182 12.11 4.62 -15.38
N LEU A 183 11.30 4.23 -14.39
CA LEU A 183 11.38 4.74 -13.03
C LEU A 183 12.78 4.58 -12.43
N PHE A 184 13.44 3.45 -12.67
CA PHE A 184 14.77 3.17 -12.11
C PHE A 184 15.93 3.61 -13.02
N GLY A 185 15.72 3.72 -14.33
CA GLY A 185 16.71 4.21 -15.30
C GLY A 185 16.91 5.72 -15.27
N ASP A 186 15.83 6.50 -15.17
CA ASP A 186 15.88 7.96 -15.28
C ASP A 186 16.66 8.62 -14.13
N LYS A 187 16.61 8.06 -12.91
CA LYS A 187 17.35 8.61 -11.76
C LYS A 187 18.80 8.13 -11.64
N ALA A 188 19.17 6.99 -12.24
CA ALA A 188 20.57 6.58 -12.34
C ALA A 188 21.38 7.59 -13.17
N ALA A 189 20.80 8.03 -14.30
CA ALA A 189 21.39 9.05 -15.16
C ALA A 189 21.54 10.43 -14.48
N ILE A 190 20.61 10.81 -13.59
CA ILE A 190 20.69 12.08 -12.85
C ILE A 190 21.74 12.01 -11.73
N SER A 191 21.84 10.87 -11.02
CA SER A 191 22.86 10.67 -9.98
C SER A 191 24.29 10.63 -10.55
N GLU A 192 24.48 10.02 -11.73
CA GLU A 192 25.78 10.00 -12.42
C GLU A 192 26.18 11.38 -12.94
N ARG A 193 25.24 12.17 -13.47
CA ARG A 193 25.51 13.57 -13.89
C ARG A 193 25.87 14.47 -12.71
N GLN A 194 25.18 14.35 -11.58
CA GLN A 194 25.50 15.13 -10.37
C GLN A 194 26.81 14.69 -9.70
N ALA A 195 27.23 13.43 -9.85
CA ALA A 195 28.53 12.96 -9.38
C ALA A 195 29.67 13.47 -10.28
N SER A 196 29.48 13.45 -11.61
CA SER A 196 30.44 13.98 -12.59
C SER A 196 30.64 15.49 -12.45
N ASP A 197 29.57 16.25 -12.21
CA ASP A 197 29.64 17.71 -12.08
C ASP A 197 30.33 18.15 -10.77
N LYS A 198 30.32 17.31 -9.72
CA LYS A 198 31.10 17.57 -8.49
C LYS A 198 32.61 17.33 -8.65
N THR A 199 33.01 16.50 -9.60
CA THR A 199 34.45 16.29 -9.93
C THR A 199 35.02 17.35 -10.87
N ALA A 200 34.19 18.14 -11.56
CA ALA A 200 34.63 19.15 -12.52
C ALA A 200 35.04 20.51 -11.94
N ILE A 201 34.98 20.72 -10.61
CA ILE A 201 35.34 22.02 -9.97
C ILE A 201 36.71 21.99 -9.27
N ARG A 202 37.45 20.87 -9.29
CA ARG A 202 38.72 20.75 -8.53
C ARG A 202 40.02 20.86 -9.32
N PHE A 203 39.98 21.09 -10.64
CA PHE A 203 41.19 21.36 -11.42
C PHE A 203 40.99 22.53 -12.38
N GLY A 204 41.48 23.70 -11.97
CA GLY A 204 41.52 24.94 -12.75
C GLY A 204 42.08 26.06 -11.89
N ASP A 205 43.36 26.35 -12.11
CA ASP A 205 44.26 27.16 -11.30
C ASP A 205 43.91 28.65 -11.16
N LYS A 206 44.55 29.23 -10.15
CA LYS A 206 44.58 30.60 -9.63
C LYS A 206 44.91 31.67 -10.71
N GLU A 207 44.31 32.87 -10.61
CA GLU A 207 45.03 34.15 -10.38
C GLU A 207 44.08 35.40 -10.26
N GLN A 208 44.25 36.10 -9.13
CA GLN A 208 44.32 37.57 -8.89
C GLN A 208 43.16 38.55 -9.20
N GLN A 209 42.61 39.13 -8.10
CA GLN A 209 42.39 40.56 -7.72
C GLN A 209 42.01 41.59 -8.82
N GLN A 210 41.16 42.62 -8.67
CA GLN A 210 40.67 43.42 -7.53
C GLN A 210 39.52 44.36 -8.04
N GLU A 211 38.51 44.60 -7.20
CA GLU A 211 37.80 45.86 -6.91
C GLU A 211 37.28 46.81 -8.05
N LEU A 212 35.95 47.02 -8.10
CA LEU A 212 35.32 48.34 -7.89
C LEU A 212 33.79 48.27 -7.91
N VAL A 213 33.20 48.78 -6.83
CA VAL A 213 31.78 49.07 -6.63
C VAL A 213 31.40 50.31 -7.46
N THR A 214 30.25 50.29 -8.13
CA THR A 214 29.31 51.44 -8.10
C THR A 214 27.88 51.01 -8.39
N ASN A 215 27.01 51.66 -7.62
CA ASN A 215 25.56 51.56 -7.49
C ASN A 215 24.82 52.38 -8.56
N ILE A 216 23.54 52.03 -8.77
CA ILE A 216 22.39 52.80 -9.30
C ILE A 216 22.12 52.78 -10.83
N GLY A 217 20.85 52.48 -11.17
CA GLY A 217 20.18 52.69 -12.47
C GLY A 217 19.24 51.53 -12.81
N ASP A 218 18.03 51.39 -12.27
CA ASP A 218 16.78 52.11 -12.55
C ASP A 218 16.09 51.74 -13.89
N LYS A 219 14.86 51.23 -13.77
CA LYS A 219 13.71 51.11 -14.71
C LYS A 219 13.66 50.11 -15.89
N ASP A 220 12.59 49.30 -15.81
CA ASP A 220 11.47 49.15 -16.77
C ASP A 220 11.28 47.84 -17.60
N ILE A 221 10.02 47.32 -17.49
CA ILE A 221 9.15 46.73 -18.54
C ILE A 221 9.17 45.20 -18.84
N ARG A 222 7.99 44.57 -18.56
CA ARG A 222 7.22 43.50 -19.28
C ARG A 222 7.92 42.16 -19.61
N GLU A 223 7.30 40.99 -19.78
CA GLU A 223 5.93 40.52 -20.07
C GLU A 223 5.90 38.97 -19.87
N GLY A 224 4.72 38.39 -19.56
CA GLY A 224 4.34 37.01 -19.92
C GLY A 224 4.90 35.84 -19.07
N LEU A 225 4.23 34.72 -18.83
CA LEU A 225 3.02 34.12 -19.40
C LEU A 225 2.46 33.03 -18.46
N THR A 226 1.15 33.16 -18.17
CA THR A 226 0.10 32.11 -18.10
C THR A 226 0.36 30.76 -17.42
N SER A 227 -0.32 30.55 -16.29
CA SER A 227 -0.81 29.24 -15.82
C SER A 227 -2.21 28.98 -16.38
N ILE A 228 -2.39 27.90 -17.17
CA ILE A 228 -3.72 27.44 -17.61
C ILE A 228 -4.23 26.42 -16.60
N ALA A 229 -5.25 26.82 -15.83
CA ALA A 229 -6.17 25.93 -15.13
C ALA A 229 -7.41 25.72 -16.01
N LEU A 230 -7.92 24.48 -16.07
CA LEU A 230 -9.21 24.19 -16.70
C LEU A 230 -10.28 23.94 -15.64
N SER A 231 -11.38 24.67 -15.85
CA SER A 231 -12.50 24.96 -14.97
C SER A 231 -13.53 23.83 -14.89
N ALA A 232 -14.21 23.79 -13.74
CA ALA A 232 -15.46 23.07 -13.51
C ALA A 232 -16.66 23.93 -13.93
N ASP A 233 -17.64 23.31 -14.60
CA ASP A 233 -18.92 23.96 -14.88
C ASP A 233 -19.96 23.64 -13.81
N SER A 234 -20.55 24.72 -13.30
CA SER A 234 -21.61 24.77 -12.31
C SER A 234 -22.96 24.92 -13.01
N LYS A 235 -23.98 24.16 -12.59
CA LYS A 235 -25.38 24.60 -12.71
C LYS A 235 -26.14 24.37 -11.40
N CYS A 236 -26.71 25.48 -10.96
CA CYS A 236 -27.42 25.76 -9.73
C CYS A 236 -28.84 25.18 -9.74
N GLY A 237 -29.38 24.90 -8.55
CA GLY A 237 -30.78 24.56 -8.32
C GLY A 237 -31.12 24.55 -6.82
N VAL A 238 -31.47 25.72 -6.29
CA VAL A 238 -31.90 25.97 -4.90
C VAL A 238 -33.30 25.40 -4.65
N LYS A 239 -33.55 24.80 -3.47
CA LYS A 239 -34.78 24.96 -2.66
C LYS A 239 -34.71 24.35 -1.25
N GLN A 240 -34.77 25.26 -0.26
CA GLN A 240 -35.49 25.27 1.03
C GLN A 240 -35.44 24.09 2.02
N VAL A 241 -34.80 24.38 3.17
CA VAL A 241 -35.30 24.35 4.57
C VAL A 241 -36.48 23.44 4.90
N ARG A 242 -36.27 22.52 5.86
CA ARG A 242 -37.17 22.31 7.02
C ARG A 242 -36.41 21.71 8.20
N GLU A 243 -36.46 22.48 9.27
CA GLU A 243 -36.11 22.20 10.66
C GLU A 243 -37.18 21.28 11.27
N PHE A 244 -36.75 20.27 12.04
CA PHE A 244 -37.61 19.58 13.00
C PHE A 244 -36.76 19.17 14.21
N GLU A 245 -37.02 19.83 15.32
CA GLU A 245 -36.66 19.39 16.66
C GLU A 245 -37.53 18.18 17.05
N SER A 246 -36.96 17.21 17.76
CA SER A 246 -37.67 16.51 18.84
C SER A 246 -36.69 15.89 19.83
N LYS A 247 -36.91 16.24 21.09
CA LYS A 247 -36.34 15.68 22.32
C LYS A 247 -36.76 14.22 22.52
N GLY A 248 -35.99 13.47 23.31
CA GLY A 248 -36.37 12.16 23.83
C GLY A 248 -35.23 11.46 24.57
N ASP A 249 -35.41 11.29 25.88
CA ASP A 249 -34.44 10.98 26.93
C ASP A 249 -33.77 9.59 26.97
N LEU A 250 -32.60 9.59 27.63
CA LEU A 250 -32.00 8.61 28.58
C LEU A 250 -32.40 7.12 28.50
N SER A 251 -31.40 6.23 28.43
CA SER A 251 -31.13 5.25 29.49
C SER A 251 -29.90 4.38 29.20
N THR A 252 -28.90 4.51 30.07
CA THR A 252 -28.13 3.47 30.78
C THR A 252 -27.69 2.19 30.04
N GLY A 253 -26.38 1.95 30.06
CA GLY A 253 -25.82 0.63 29.77
C GLY A 253 -24.31 0.63 29.61
N ALA A 254 -23.57 1.13 30.60
CA ALA A 254 -22.13 0.92 30.68
C ALA A 254 -21.83 -0.58 30.80
N ALA A 255 -21.09 -1.13 29.84
CA ALA A 255 -20.50 -2.45 29.95
C ALA A 255 -19.09 -2.43 29.36
N ASN A 256 -18.12 -2.18 30.24
CA ASN A 256 -16.79 -2.76 30.29
C ASN A 256 -16.13 -3.10 28.95
N HIS A 257 -15.34 -2.15 28.44
CA HIS A 257 -14.30 -2.44 27.45
C HIS A 257 -13.21 -3.30 28.09
N VAL A 258 -13.34 -4.62 27.97
CA VAL A 258 -12.21 -5.54 28.13
C VAL A 258 -11.51 -5.61 26.77
N LEU A 259 -10.30 -5.05 26.69
CA LEU A 259 -9.37 -5.24 25.58
C LEU A 259 -9.07 -6.73 25.47
N SER A 260 -9.75 -7.43 24.55
CA SER A 260 -9.38 -8.79 24.19
C SER A 260 -8.36 -8.73 23.07
N ASN A 261 -7.11 -8.89 23.45
CA ASN A 261 -5.98 -9.12 22.55
C ASN A 261 -6.18 -10.48 21.86
N GLN A 262 -6.76 -10.50 20.65
CA GLN A 262 -6.39 -11.53 19.68
C GLN A 262 -5.03 -11.17 19.07
N VAL A 263 -4.00 -11.15 19.93
CA VAL A 263 -2.62 -11.30 19.52
C VAL A 263 -2.51 -12.75 19.06
N MET A 264 -2.24 -12.97 17.78
CA MET A 264 -1.70 -14.24 17.31
C MET A 264 -0.35 -14.42 18.01
N THR A 265 -0.34 -15.16 19.12
CA THR A 265 0.88 -15.53 19.83
C THR A 265 1.64 -16.55 18.98
N TYR A 266 2.81 -16.15 18.49
CA TYR A 266 3.83 -17.08 18.03
C TYR A 266 4.29 -17.87 19.26
N ASN A 267 4.06 -19.18 19.27
CA ASN A 267 4.69 -20.06 20.25
C ASN A 267 6.19 -20.06 19.98
N VAL A 268 6.96 -19.35 20.81
CA VAL A 268 8.41 -19.50 20.90
C VAL A 268 8.65 -20.82 21.62
N ILE A 269 9.00 -21.85 20.86
CA ILE A 269 9.48 -23.13 21.39
C ILE A 269 10.90 -22.88 21.94
N PRO A 270 11.20 -23.17 23.21
CA PRO A 270 12.58 -23.15 23.69
C PRO A 270 13.31 -24.36 23.12
N LEU A 271 14.22 -24.13 22.20
CA LEU A 271 15.14 -25.17 21.69
C LEU A 271 16.27 -25.35 22.70
N THR A 272 16.32 -26.50 23.37
CA THR A 272 17.57 -27.03 23.91
C THR A 272 18.40 -27.68 22.79
N PRO A 273 19.73 -27.51 22.78
CA PRO A 273 20.56 -27.70 21.60
C PRO A 273 21.00 -29.15 21.46
N ASN A 274 20.72 -29.77 20.31
CA ASN A 274 21.63 -30.73 19.68
C ASN A 274 21.04 -31.23 18.36
N SER A 275 21.43 -30.58 17.28
CA SER A 275 21.46 -31.12 15.92
C SER A 275 22.26 -30.13 15.10
N LYS A 276 23.33 -30.59 14.45
CA LYS A 276 24.26 -29.76 13.67
C LYS A 276 23.48 -28.84 12.72
N VAL A 277 23.86 -27.57 12.74
CA VAL A 277 23.35 -26.50 11.87
C VAL A 277 23.75 -26.80 10.43
N PRO A 278 22.83 -26.80 9.44
CA PRO A 278 23.21 -26.56 8.06
C PRO A 278 23.74 -25.13 7.99
N GLU A 279 25.01 -24.93 7.64
CA GLU A 279 25.58 -23.58 7.48
C GLU A 279 24.65 -22.74 6.59
N GLU A 280 24.17 -21.63 7.15
CA GLU A 280 23.40 -20.64 6.39
C GLU A 280 24.36 -19.98 5.41
N GLN A 281 24.20 -20.31 4.13
CA GLN A 281 24.94 -19.62 3.08
C GLN A 281 24.58 -18.13 3.10
N SER A 282 25.60 -17.28 3.03
CA SER A 282 25.43 -15.82 3.03
C SER A 282 24.84 -15.33 1.71
N ILE A 283 24.26 -14.11 1.71
CA ILE A 283 23.70 -13.47 0.51
C ILE A 283 24.76 -13.34 -0.61
N ASP A 284 26.03 -13.20 -0.23
CA ASP A 284 27.14 -13.11 -1.17
C ASP A 284 27.49 -14.49 -1.77
N GLU A 285 27.42 -15.57 -0.99
CA GLU A 285 27.58 -16.95 -1.49
C GLU A 285 26.46 -17.36 -2.46
N TRP A 286 25.25 -16.85 -2.25
CA TRP A 286 24.15 -17.02 -3.20
C TRP A 286 24.38 -16.30 -4.54
N MET A 287 25.15 -15.20 -4.55
CA MET A 287 25.50 -14.52 -5.79
C MET A 287 26.64 -15.26 -6.52
N ASP A 288 27.60 -15.80 -5.77
CA ASP A 288 28.76 -16.51 -6.34
C ASP A 288 28.39 -17.90 -6.91
N ASP A 289 27.53 -18.68 -6.23
CA ASP A 289 27.10 -20.00 -6.71
C ASP A 289 26.22 -19.93 -7.97
N TYR A 290 25.53 -18.81 -8.17
CA TYR A 290 24.71 -18.57 -9.36
C TYR A 290 25.57 -18.15 -10.58
N ASP A 291 26.61 -17.35 -10.36
CA ASP A 291 27.52 -16.89 -11.41
C ASP A 291 28.51 -17.98 -11.87
N SER A 292 28.78 -18.99 -11.03
CA SER A 292 29.68 -20.11 -11.33
C SER A 292 29.03 -21.29 -12.05
N ALA A 293 27.72 -21.22 -12.34
CA ALA A 293 26.97 -22.23 -13.10
C ALA A 293 26.82 -21.90 -14.61
N SER A 294 27.50 -20.87 -15.11
CA SER A 294 27.57 -20.51 -16.54
C SER A 294 28.78 -21.10 -17.26
#